data_AF-A0A7J9BSY6-F1
#
_entry.id   AF-A0A7J9BSY6-F1
#
_cell.length_a   1.000
_cell.length_b   1.000
_cell.length_c   1.000
_cell.angle_alpha   90.00
_cell.angle_beta   90.00
_cell.angle_gamma   90.00
#
_symmetry.space_group_name_H-M   'P 1'
#
loop_
_entity.id
_entity.type
_entity.pdbx_description
1 polymer ?
#
loop_
_entity_poly.entity_id
_entity_poly.type
_entity_poly.pdbx_seq_one_letter_code
_entity_poly.pdbx_strand_id
1 'polypeptide(L)'
;MMRKQGIEPKVVTYNALINGYCLQNKMDKARRVFQLMIKKGCAPNILRLIPDTVTYSTLMQGMCQLGRVSTACELLKKMVASGQVPDLVTCSILLDGFCKGGKLEEALKFFQAMRNSGVELNIVSYSILIDGLCKTGHIKVAKELFC
;
A
#
# COMPACT_ATOMS: atom_id res chain seq x y z
N MET A 1 -8.14 -27.35 -3.27
CA MET A 1 -6.99 -27.90 -4.02
C MET A 1 -5.74 -28.02 -3.15
N MET A 2 -5.10 -26.96 -2.63
CA MET A 2 -3.83 -27.12 -1.86
C MET A 2 -3.98 -27.78 -0.47
N ARG A 3 -4.94 -27.33 0.36
CA ARG A 3 -5.17 -27.93 1.70
C ARG A 3 -5.67 -29.38 1.66
N LYS A 4 -6.38 -29.77 0.60
CA LYS A 4 -6.84 -31.15 0.40
C LYS A 4 -5.68 -32.10 0.06
N GLN A 5 -4.52 -31.55 -0.32
CA GLN A 5 -3.29 -32.29 -0.63
C GLN A 5 -2.26 -32.20 0.52
N GLY A 6 -2.64 -31.66 1.70
CA GLY A 6 -1.73 -31.52 2.84
C GLY A 6 -0.66 -30.43 2.69
N ILE A 7 -0.72 -29.62 1.63
CA ILE A 7 0.25 -28.53 1.41
C ILE A 7 -0.17 -27.30 2.21
N GLU A 8 0.66 -26.89 3.17
CA GLU A 8 0.43 -25.69 3.96
C GLU A 8 0.70 -24.41 3.16
N PRO A 9 -0.28 -23.49 3.05
CA PRO A 9 -0.07 -22.21 2.37
C PRO A 9 0.95 -21.33 3.10
N LYS A 10 1.93 -20.79 2.34
CA LYS A 10 2.96 -19.84 2.83
C LYS A 10 2.57 -18.39 2.52
N VAL A 11 3.35 -17.42 3.03
CA VAL A 11 3.16 -15.97 2.81
C VAL A 11 2.90 -15.65 1.33
N VAL A 12 3.75 -16.15 0.43
CA VAL A 12 3.63 -15.95 -1.03
C VAL A 12 2.27 -16.40 -1.57
N THR A 13 1.72 -17.52 -1.07
CA THR A 13 0.40 -18.02 -1.48
C THR A 13 -0.72 -17.09 -1.05
N TYR A 14 -0.66 -16.55 0.18
CA TYR A 14 -1.63 -15.56 0.64
C TYR A 14 -1.51 -14.24 -0.13
N ASN A 15 -0.28 -13.77 -0.42
CA ASN A 15 -0.05 -12.55 -1.19
C ASN A 15 -0.63 -12.67 -2.60
N ALA A 16 -0.43 -13.80 -3.28
CA ALA A 16 -1.01 -14.04 -4.60
C ALA A 16 -2.55 -14.01 -4.57
N LEU A 17 -3.18 -14.61 -3.54
CA LEU A 17 -4.63 -14.59 -3.37
C LEU A 17 -5.16 -13.19 -3.07
N ILE A 18 -4.48 -12.44 -2.19
CA ILE A 18 -4.81 -11.06 -1.86
C ILE A 18 -4.72 -10.19 -3.11
N ASN A 19 -3.61 -10.26 -3.85
CA ASN A 19 -3.41 -9.52 -5.10
C ASN A 19 -4.51 -9.85 -6.13
N GLY A 20 -4.80 -11.14 -6.34
CA GLY A 20 -5.86 -11.56 -7.24
C GLY A 20 -7.23 -11.00 -6.87
N TYR A 21 -7.56 -10.90 -5.58
CA TYR A 21 -8.79 -10.25 -5.14
C TYR A 21 -8.76 -8.72 -5.27
N CYS A 22 -7.61 -8.07 -5.01
CA CYS A 22 -7.44 -6.63 -5.22
C CYS A 22 -7.65 -6.26 -6.70
N LEU A 23 -7.03 -7.00 -7.63
CA LEU A 23 -7.16 -6.78 -9.07
C LEU A 23 -8.59 -6.96 -9.58
N GLN A 24 -9.38 -7.83 -8.94
CA GLN A 24 -10.81 -8.02 -9.24
C GLN A 24 -11.72 -7.06 -8.46
N ASN A 25 -11.15 -6.09 -7.75
CA ASN A 25 -11.87 -5.15 -6.91
C ASN A 25 -12.72 -5.80 -5.80
N LYS A 26 -12.36 -7.01 -5.37
CA LYS A 26 -13.06 -7.80 -4.35
C LYS A 26 -12.42 -7.59 -2.97
N MET A 27 -12.37 -6.34 -2.51
CA MET A 27 -11.61 -5.97 -1.30
C MET A 27 -12.11 -6.64 -0.02
N ASP A 28 -13.39 -6.98 0.10
CA ASP A 28 -13.88 -7.76 1.24
C ASP A 28 -13.31 -9.17 1.27
N LYS A 29 -13.11 -9.80 0.11
CA LYS A 29 -12.45 -11.10 0.01
C LYS A 29 -10.96 -10.98 0.32
N ALA A 30 -10.30 -9.97 -0.23
CA ALA A 30 -8.89 -9.68 0.08
C ALA A 30 -8.67 -9.50 1.60
N ARG A 31 -9.53 -8.72 2.26
CA ARG A 31 -9.49 -8.48 3.71
C ARG A 31 -9.74 -9.75 4.53
N ARG A 32 -10.67 -10.61 4.12
CA ARG A 32 -10.90 -11.91 4.77
C ARG A 32 -9.67 -12.82 4.67
N VAL A 33 -9.00 -12.85 3.51
CA VAL A 33 -7.76 -13.63 3.32
C VAL A 33 -6.63 -13.09 4.20
N PHE A 34 -6.48 -11.76 4.29
CA PHE A 34 -5.52 -11.12 5.18
C PHE A 34 -5.77 -11.45 6.66
N GLN A 35 -7.02 -11.37 7.14
CA GLN A 35 -7.37 -11.76 8.51
C GLN A 35 -7.12 -13.25 8.78
N LEU A 36 -7.40 -14.11 7.79
CA LEU A 36 -7.12 -15.54 7.89
C LEU A 36 -5.61 -15.82 8.02
N MET A 37 -4.79 -15.10 7.27
CA MET A 37 -3.33 -15.18 7.34
C MET A 37 -2.85 -14.85 8.76
N ILE A 38 -3.30 -13.72 9.32
CA ILE A 38 -2.96 -13.30 10.71
C ILE A 38 -3.41 -14.37 11.71
N LYS A 39 -4.67 -14.80 11.65
CA LYS A 39 -5.22 -15.80 12.58
C LYS A 39 -4.43 -17.11 12.57
N LYS A 40 -3.95 -17.54 11.40
CA LYS A 40 -3.13 -18.74 11.24
C LYS A 40 -1.69 -18.54 11.72
N GLY A 41 -1.13 -17.34 11.56
CA GLY A 41 0.19 -16.97 12.08
C GLY A 41 0.28 -16.87 13.61
N CYS A 42 -0.86 -16.79 14.31
CA CYS A 42 -0.94 -16.77 15.77
C CYS A 42 -1.02 -18.18 16.42
N ALA A 43 -1.09 -19.26 15.63
CA ALA A 43 -1.18 -20.61 16.19
C ALA A 43 0.19 -21.09 16.70
N PRO A 44 0.28 -21.71 17.88
CA PRO A 44 1.51 -22.33 18.34
C PRO A 44 1.97 -23.41 17.35
N ASN A 45 3.27 -23.47 17.08
CA ASN A 45 3.95 -24.46 16.21
C ASN A 45 3.78 -24.31 14.67
N ILE A 46 3.20 -23.21 14.17
CA ILE A 46 3.23 -22.88 12.72
C ILE A 46 4.28 -21.79 12.49
N LEU A 47 5.12 -21.96 11.46
CA LEU A 47 6.06 -20.93 11.01
C LEU A 47 5.28 -19.62 10.79
N ARG A 48 5.59 -18.60 11.60
CA ARG A 48 4.90 -17.30 11.71
C ARG A 48 4.49 -16.74 10.34
N LEU A 49 3.20 -16.87 9.97
CA LEU A 49 2.58 -16.20 8.82
C LEU A 49 2.36 -14.72 9.16
N ILE A 50 3.44 -13.94 9.15
CA ILE A 50 3.42 -12.49 9.37
C ILE A 50 3.22 -11.82 8.01
N PRO A 51 2.21 -10.95 7.85
CA PRO A 51 2.09 -10.12 6.65
C PRO A 51 3.37 -9.33 6.44
N ASP A 52 3.93 -9.36 5.24
CA ASP A 52 5.14 -8.61 4.88
C ASP A 52 4.80 -7.30 4.18
N THR A 53 5.83 -6.51 3.84
CA THR A 53 5.70 -5.24 3.09
C THR A 53 4.89 -5.42 1.81
N VAL A 54 5.08 -6.53 1.09
CA VAL A 54 4.33 -6.86 -0.13
C VAL A 54 2.84 -7.05 0.15
N THR A 55 2.50 -7.70 1.26
CA THR A 55 1.10 -7.88 1.68
C THR A 55 0.42 -6.53 1.91
N TYR A 56 1.08 -5.64 2.66
CA TYR A 56 0.53 -4.32 2.98
C TYR A 56 0.44 -3.42 1.74
N SER A 57 1.50 -3.33 0.94
CA SER A 57 1.52 -2.50 -0.27
C SER A 57 0.45 -2.91 -1.26
N THR A 58 0.23 -4.21 -1.46
CA THR A 58 -0.83 -4.75 -2.33
C THR A 58 -2.24 -4.35 -1.85
N LEU A 59 -2.51 -4.46 -0.54
CA LEU A 59 -3.80 -4.06 0.02
C LEU A 59 -4.01 -2.55 -0.06
N MET A 60 -2.98 -1.77 0.23
CA MET A 60 -3.01 -0.31 0.15
C MET A 60 -3.28 0.16 -1.28
N GLN A 61 -2.62 -0.44 -2.28
CA GLN A 61 -2.84 -0.13 -3.68
C GLN A 61 -4.29 -0.39 -4.09
N GLY A 62 -4.84 -1.55 -3.72
CA GLY A 62 -6.25 -1.87 -3.97
C GLY A 62 -7.22 -0.88 -3.30
N MET A 63 -6.92 -0.43 -2.07
CA MET A 63 -7.73 0.60 -1.40
C MET A 63 -7.63 1.96 -2.08
N CYS A 64 -6.43 2.38 -2.53
CA CYS A 64 -6.24 3.63 -3.26
C CYS A 64 -6.98 3.63 -4.59
N GLN A 65 -6.95 2.52 -5.35
CA GLN A 65 -7.69 2.37 -6.61
C GLN A 65 -9.21 2.50 -6.44
N LEU A 66 -9.73 2.15 -5.26
CA LEU A 66 -11.12 2.35 -4.88
C LEU A 66 -11.45 3.75 -4.36
N GLY A 67 -10.49 4.68 -4.33
CA GLY A 67 -10.65 5.98 -3.69
C GLY A 67 -10.70 5.92 -2.16
N ARG A 68 -10.44 4.76 -1.55
CA ARG A 68 -10.48 4.53 -0.09
C ARG A 68 -9.13 4.81 0.57
N VAL A 69 -8.55 5.96 0.28
CA VAL A 69 -7.21 6.35 0.75
C VAL A 69 -7.12 6.36 2.28
N SER A 70 -8.19 6.73 3.00
CA SER A 70 -8.23 6.67 4.47
C SER A 70 -7.99 5.24 5.00
N THR A 71 -8.59 4.23 4.38
CA THR A 71 -8.36 2.83 4.74
C THR A 71 -6.93 2.38 4.39
N ALA A 72 -6.34 2.91 3.31
CA ALA A 72 -4.93 2.67 2.99
C ALA A 72 -3.99 3.27 4.06
N CYS A 73 -4.29 4.45 4.59
CA CYS A 73 -3.53 5.04 5.71
C CYS A 73 -3.63 4.21 7.00
N GLU A 74 -4.80 3.63 7.30
CA GLU A 74 -4.94 2.71 8.43
C GLU A 74 -4.08 1.45 8.28
N LEU A 75 -3.95 0.94 7.05
CA LEU A 75 -3.06 -0.18 6.75
C LEU A 75 -1.59 0.18 6.96
N LEU A 76 -1.16 1.38 6.54
CA LEU A 76 0.18 1.89 6.84
C LEU A 76 0.44 1.94 8.35
N LYS A 77 -0.51 2.47 9.14
CA LYS A 77 -0.39 2.50 10.61
C LYS A 77 -0.25 1.10 11.21
N LYS A 78 -1.00 0.13 10.70
CA LYS A 78 -0.89 -1.28 11.12
C LYS A 78 0.45 -1.90 10.74
N MET A 79 0.98 -1.59 9.56
CA MET A 79 2.30 -2.01 9.12
C MET A 79 3.37 -1.52 10.10
N VAL A 80 3.39 -0.22 10.39
CA VAL A 80 4.33 0.39 11.34
C VAL A 80 4.18 -0.18 12.76
N ALA A 81 2.94 -0.32 13.24
CA ALA A 81 2.66 -0.92 14.56
C ALA A 81 3.10 -2.40 14.66
N SER A 82 3.21 -3.10 13.52
CA SER A 82 3.76 -4.47 13.46
C SER A 82 5.29 -4.52 13.41
N GLY A 83 5.97 -3.38 13.53
CA GLY A 83 7.42 -3.26 13.49
C GLY A 83 8.01 -3.24 12.07
N GLN A 84 7.19 -3.12 11.03
CA GLN A 84 7.66 -3.04 9.66
C GLN A 84 7.89 -1.61 9.22
N VAL A 85 8.96 -1.40 8.45
CA VAL A 85 9.34 -0.11 7.90
C VAL A 85 8.73 0.03 6.50
N PRO A 86 7.85 1.02 6.26
CA PRO A 86 7.36 1.32 4.93
C PRO A 86 8.51 1.66 3.98
N ASP A 87 8.55 1.00 2.83
CA ASP A 87 9.53 1.30 1.78
C ASP A 87 9.01 2.41 0.84
N LEU A 88 9.87 2.85 -0.07
CA LEU A 88 9.55 3.88 -1.05
C LEU A 88 8.32 3.50 -1.91
N VAL A 89 8.15 2.21 -2.21
CA VAL A 89 7.01 1.70 -2.98
C VAL A 89 5.72 1.90 -2.20
N THR A 90 5.68 1.50 -0.93
CA THR A 90 4.54 1.65 -0.04
C THR A 90 4.12 3.12 0.12
N CYS A 91 5.10 4.00 0.29
CA CYS A 91 4.84 5.44 0.39
C CYS A 91 4.36 6.03 -0.94
N SER A 92 4.96 5.63 -2.08
CA SER A 92 4.55 6.09 -3.41
C SER A 92 3.10 5.69 -3.74
N ILE A 93 2.63 4.52 -3.28
CA ILE A 93 1.23 4.09 -3.42
C ILE A 93 0.26 5.05 -2.71
N LEU A 94 0.61 5.53 -1.52
CA LEU A 94 -0.24 6.49 -0.80
C LEU A 94 -0.21 7.86 -1.44
N LEU A 95 0.98 8.32 -1.86
CA LEU A 95 1.13 9.59 -2.56
C LEU A 95 0.26 9.62 -3.82
N ASP A 96 0.34 8.58 -4.65
CA ASP A 96 -0.49 8.41 -5.85
C ASP A 96 -1.99 8.33 -5.51
N GLY A 97 -2.33 7.62 -4.43
CA GLY A 97 -3.69 7.56 -3.91
C GLY A 97 -4.26 8.93 -3.52
N PHE A 98 -3.49 9.76 -2.83
CA PHE A 98 -3.89 11.13 -2.48
C PHE A 98 -4.08 11.99 -3.73
N CYS A 99 -3.11 11.98 -4.65
CA CYS A 99 -3.19 12.72 -5.91
C CYS A 99 -4.43 12.33 -6.74
N LYS A 100 -4.66 11.03 -6.96
CA LYS A 100 -5.83 10.52 -7.70
C LYS A 100 -7.15 10.75 -6.99
N GLY A 101 -7.12 10.81 -5.65
CA GLY A 101 -8.27 11.17 -4.83
C GLY A 101 -8.60 12.67 -4.79
N GLY A 102 -7.85 13.51 -5.51
CA GLY A 102 -8.00 14.97 -5.48
C GLY A 102 -7.56 15.63 -4.17
N LYS A 103 -6.86 14.89 -3.31
CA LYS A 103 -6.41 15.31 -1.98
C LYS A 103 -4.99 15.85 -2.03
N LEU A 104 -4.80 16.91 -2.82
CA LEU A 104 -3.46 17.43 -3.13
C LEU A 104 -2.73 17.96 -1.89
N GLU A 105 -3.44 18.64 -0.99
CA GLU A 105 -2.87 19.15 0.26
C GLU A 105 -2.29 18.02 1.13
N GLU A 106 -3.02 16.91 1.25
CA GLU A 106 -2.54 15.72 1.94
C GLU A 106 -1.38 15.05 1.20
N ALA A 107 -1.40 15.03 -0.13
CA ALA A 107 -0.28 14.53 -0.94
C ALA A 107 1.00 15.32 -0.69
N LEU A 108 0.94 16.65 -0.69
CA LEU A 108 2.08 17.54 -0.45
C LEU A 108 2.62 17.39 0.97
N LYS A 109 1.74 17.35 1.98
CA LYS A 109 2.12 17.10 3.37
C LYS A 109 2.80 15.73 3.53
N PHE A 110 2.26 14.70 2.87
CA PHE A 110 2.82 13.37 2.91
C PHE A 110 4.19 13.29 2.21
N PHE A 111 4.33 13.94 1.05
CA PHE A 111 5.61 14.06 0.34
C PHE A 111 6.69 14.75 1.20
N GLN A 112 6.33 15.83 1.88
CA GLN A 112 7.26 16.51 2.79
C GLN A 112 7.63 15.62 3.99
N ALA A 113 6.69 14.83 4.53
CA ALA A 113 6.97 13.88 5.59
C ALA A 113 7.95 12.78 5.13
N MET A 114 7.80 12.26 3.91
CA MET A 114 8.75 11.31 3.32
C MET A 114 10.16 11.91 3.25
N ARG A 115 10.27 13.14 2.75
CA ARG A 115 11.54 13.87 2.67
C ARG A 115 12.19 14.07 4.03
N ASN A 116 11.42 14.48 5.04
CA ASN A 116 11.90 14.72 6.40
C ASN A 116 12.28 13.42 7.13
N SER A 117 11.69 12.28 6.76
CA SER A 117 12.00 10.97 7.35
C SER A 117 13.27 10.33 6.80
N GLY A 118 13.97 10.99 5.87
CA GLY A 118 15.20 10.47 5.26
C GLY A 118 14.96 9.42 4.17
N VAL A 119 13.71 9.25 3.71
CA VAL A 119 13.42 8.40 2.55
C VAL A 119 13.95 9.08 1.29
N GLU A 120 14.88 8.43 0.60
CA GLU A 120 15.37 8.91 -0.70
C GLU A 120 14.25 8.85 -1.75
N LEU A 121 13.72 10.03 -2.08
CA LEU A 121 12.73 10.20 -3.12
C LEU A 121 13.37 9.99 -4.50
N ASN A 122 12.73 9.23 -5.36
CA ASN A 122 13.20 8.95 -6.71
C ASN A 122 12.29 9.57 -7.78
N ILE A 123 12.63 9.35 -9.05
CA ILE A 123 11.87 9.84 -10.21
C ILE A 123 10.38 9.47 -10.16
N VAL A 124 10.02 8.31 -9.58
CA VAL A 124 8.64 7.86 -9.45
C VAL A 124 7.87 8.77 -8.49
N SER A 125 8.45 9.10 -7.33
CA SER A 125 7.80 9.98 -6.35
C SER A 125 7.53 11.39 -6.91
N TYR A 126 8.50 11.98 -7.62
CA TYR A 126 8.32 13.28 -8.28
C TYR A 126 7.31 13.21 -9.43
N SER A 127 7.37 12.17 -10.24
CA SER A 127 6.45 11.98 -11.38
C SER A 127 5.00 11.84 -10.92
N ILE A 128 4.76 11.12 -9.82
CA ILE A 128 3.43 11.03 -9.19
C ILE A 128 2.93 12.41 -8.76
N LEU A 129 3.78 13.21 -8.10
CA LEU A 129 3.38 14.53 -7.62
C LEU A 129 3.11 15.51 -8.77
N ILE A 130 3.96 15.51 -9.79
CA ILE A 130 3.79 16.32 -11.01
C ILE A 130 2.50 15.95 -11.73
N ASP A 131 2.24 14.65 -11.94
CA ASP A 131 0.99 14.17 -12.55
C ASP A 131 -0.24 14.60 -11.73
N GLY A 132 -0.18 14.47 -10.40
CA GLY A 132 -1.22 14.94 -9.49
C GLY A 132 -1.48 16.45 -9.60
N LEU A 133 -0.43 17.27 -9.58
CA LEU A 133 -0.51 18.73 -9.70
C LEU A 133 -1.07 19.16 -11.07
N CYS A 134 -0.67 18.49 -12.15
CA CYS A 134 -1.21 18.76 -13.48
C CYS A 134 -2.71 18.47 -13.54
N LYS A 135 -3.16 17.34 -12.97
CA LYS A 135 -4.57 16.94 -12.95
C LYS A 135 -5.47 17.84 -12.12
N THR A 136 -4.92 18.49 -11.10
CA THR A 136 -5.65 19.47 -10.26
C THR A 136 -5.48 20.92 -10.74
N GLY A 137 -4.84 21.15 -11.90
CA GLY A 137 -4.68 22.47 -12.51
C GLY A 137 -3.55 23.32 -11.92
N HIS A 138 -2.71 22.76 -11.05
CA HIS A 138 -1.60 23.46 -10.37
C HIS A 138 -0.30 23.42 -11.19
N ILE A 139 -0.40 23.75 -12.47
CA ILE A 139 0.66 23.58 -13.48
C ILE A 139 1.94 24.38 -13.14
N LYS A 140 1.80 25.54 -12.48
CA LYS A 140 2.96 26.37 -12.08
C LYS A 140 3.87 25.64 -11.09
N VAL A 141 3.29 25.08 -10.04
CA VAL A 141 4.01 24.30 -9.02
C VAL A 141 4.60 23.01 -9.63
N ALA A 142 3.86 22.38 -10.56
CA ALA A 142 4.36 21.21 -11.29
C ALA A 142 5.64 21.52 -12.09
N LYS A 143 5.71 22.71 -12.71
CA LYS A 143 6.91 23.16 -13.45
C LYS A 143 8.09 23.44 -12.52
N GLU A 144 7.84 24.04 -11.36
CA GLU A 144 8.88 24.30 -10.35
C GLU A 144 9.50 23.02 -9.79
N LEU A 145 8.74 21.92 -9.73
CA LEU A 145 9.24 20.61 -9.33
C LEU A 145 10.04 19.88 -10.42
N PHE A 146 9.93 20.32 -11.68
CA PHE A 146 10.61 19.73 -12.83
C PHE A 146 11.95 20.43 -13.16
N CYS A 147 12.09 21.71 -12.80
CA CYS A 147 13.27 22.55 -13.04
C CYS A 147 14.27 22.50 -11.89
#